data_AF-X1FC11-F1
#
_entry.id   AF-X1FC11-F1
#
_cell.length_a   1.000
_cell.length_b   1.000
_cell.length_c   1.000
_cell.angle_alpha   90.00
_cell.angle_beta   90.00
_cell.angle_gamma   90.00
#
_symmetry.space_group_name_H-M   'P 1'
#
loop_
_entity.id
_entity.type
_entity.pdbx_description
1 polymer ?
#
loop_
_entity_poly.entity_id
_entity_poly.type
_entity_poly.pdbx_seq_one_letter_code
_entity_poly.pdbx_strand_id
1 'polypeptide(L)' 'MLIGGKTPVTITVDIAHRVNYFGDYGVANALGVFSYILVSLLAIYYVRSMMKKGLYD' A
#
# COMPACT_ATOMS: atom_id res chain seq x y z
N MET A 1 -19.60 -0.97 -7.09
CA MET A 1 -19.27 0.37 -7.62
C MET A 1 -17.85 0.68 -7.19
N LEU A 2 -16.92 0.98 -8.11
CA LEU A 2 -15.81 1.86 -7.70
C LEU A 2 -16.49 3.19 -7.33
N ILE A 3 -16.33 3.67 -6.10
CA ILE A 3 -16.71 5.04 -5.77
C ILE A 3 -16.02 5.95 -6.79
N GLY A 4 -16.84 6.52 -7.68
CA GLY A 4 -16.52 7.45 -8.77
C GLY A 4 -15.12 7.34 -9.37
N GLY A 5 -15.02 6.81 -10.60
CA GLY A 5 -13.83 6.89 -11.46
C GLY A 5 -13.40 8.31 -11.88
N LYS A 6 -13.75 9.33 -11.08
CA LYS A 6 -13.47 10.76 -11.25
C LYS A 6 -12.56 11.32 -10.15
N THR A 7 -12.31 10.58 -9.07
CA THR A 7 -11.44 10.99 -7.97
C THR A 7 -10.47 9.88 -7.59
N PRO A 8 -9.17 10.17 -7.35
CA PRO A 8 -8.24 9.15 -6.88
C PRO A 8 -8.72 8.59 -5.53
N VAL A 9 -8.84 7.26 -5.46
CA VAL A 9 -9.27 6.53 -4.26
C VAL A 9 -8.05 5.89 -3.61
N THR A 10 -7.95 5.93 -2.29
CA THR A 10 -6.87 5.27 -1.56
C THR A 10 -7.08 3.75 -1.51
N ILE A 11 -5.99 2.99 -1.47
CA ILE A 11 -6.03 1.51 -1.39
C ILE A 11 -6.88 1.03 -0.20
N THR A 12 -6.83 1.75 0.93
CA THR A 12 -7.63 1.44 2.12
C THR A 12 -9.13 1.51 1.89
N VAL A 13 -9.59 2.49 1.10
CA VAL A 13 -11.01 2.66 0.77
C VAL A 13 -11.47 1.57 -0.21
N ASP A 14 -10.62 1.17 -1.16
CA ASP A 14 -10.91 0.06 -2.08
C ASP A 14 -11.05 -1.28 -1.34
N ILE A 15 -10.13 -1.57 -0.40
CA ILE A 15 -10.19 -2.76 0.45
C ILE A 15 -11.49 -2.79 1.28
N ALA A 16 -11.82 -1.69 1.96
CA ALA A 16 -13.04 -1.61 2.77
C ALA A 16 -14.30 -1.83 1.92
N HIS A 17 -14.35 -1.25 0.72
CA HIS A 17 -15.47 -1.44 -0.20
C HIS A 17 -15.59 -2.90 -0.66
N ARG A 18 -14.47 -3.55 -1.00
CA ARG A 18 -14.44 -4.96 -1.42
C ARG A 18 -14.92 -5.92 -0.33
N VAL A 19 -14.47 -5.72 0.90
CA VAL A 19 -14.90 -6.53 2.04
C VAL A 19 -16.38 -6.32 2.33
N ASN A 20 -16.83 -5.06 2.43
CA ASN A 20 -18.17 -4.75 2.92
C ASN A 20 -19.29 -5.00 1.90
N TYR A 21 -19.04 -4.74 0.62
CA TYR A 21 -20.08 -4.83 -0.41
C TYR A 21 -19.97 -6.06 -1.31
N PHE A 22 -18.75 -6.57 -1.52
CA PHE A 22 -18.52 -7.69 -2.43
C PHE A 22 -18.16 -8.99 -1.70
N GLY A 23 -17.75 -8.93 -0.44
CA GLY A 23 -17.27 -10.11 0.31
C GLY A 23 -16.01 -10.73 -0.30
N ASP A 24 -15.29 -10.00 -1.15
CA ASP A 24 -14.09 -10.48 -1.84
C ASP A 24 -12.85 -10.27 -0.96
N TYR A 25 -12.66 -11.19 -0.02
CA TYR A 25 -11.52 -11.19 0.89
C TYR A 25 -10.21 -11.55 0.19
N GLY A 26 -10.26 -12.30 -0.90
CA GLY A 26 -9.06 -12.70 -1.66
C GLY A 26 -8.36 -11.49 -2.25
N VAL A 27 -9.09 -10.65 -2.97
CA VAL A 27 -8.50 -9.44 -3.56
C VAL A 27 -8.21 -8.39 -2.49
N ALA A 28 -9.04 -8.26 -1.45
CA ALA A 28 -8.77 -7.37 -0.31
C ALA A 28 -7.42 -7.70 0.36
N ASN A 29 -7.16 -8.99 0.63
CA ASN A 29 -5.90 -9.43 1.22
C ASN A 29 -4.71 -9.21 0.27
N ALA A 30 -4.87 -9.50 -1.02
CA ALA A 30 -3.83 -9.27 -2.02
C ALA A 30 -3.43 -7.79 -2.10
N LEU A 31 -4.41 -6.88 -2.13
CA LEU A 31 -4.18 -5.43 -2.10
C LEU A 31 -3.44 -5.00 -0.82
N GLY A 32 -3.79 -5.59 0.33
CA GLY A 32 -3.07 -5.39 1.58
C GLY A 32 -1.60 -5.83 1.51
N VAL A 33 -1.33 -7.02 0.96
CA VAL A 33 0.04 -7.54 0.76
C VAL A 33 0.85 -6.62 -0.15
N PHE A 34 0.28 -6.13 -1.25
CA PHE A 34 0.95 -5.17 -2.12
C PHE A 34 1.31 -3.87 -1.37
N SER A 35 0.42 -3.36 -0.52
CA SER A 35 0.71 -2.20 0.33
C SER A 35 1.91 -2.44 1.25
N TYR A 36 1.98 -3.62 1.88
CA TYR A 36 3.12 -3.98 2.73
C TYR A 36 4.44 -4.10 1.96
N ILE A 37 4.41 -4.63 0.73
CA ILE A 37 5.59 -4.74 -0.12
C ILE A 37 6.15 -3.34 -0.43
N LEU A 38 5.28 -2.40 -0.84
CA LEU A 38 5.70 -1.03 -1.16
C LEU A 38 6.36 -0.35 0.04
N VAL A 39 5.73 -0.44 1.21
CA VAL A 39 6.28 0.13 2.46
C VAL A 39 7.61 -0.53 2.82
N SER A 40 7.71 -1.85 2.71
CA SER A 40 8.93 -2.60 3.03
C SER A 40 10.09 -2.22 2.12
N LEU A 41 9.84 -2.09 0.81
CA LEU A 41 10.86 -1.63 -0.14
C LEU A 41 11.35 -0.22 0.19
N LEU A 42 10.42 0.69 0.52
CA LEU A 42 10.76 2.06 0.87
C LEU A 42 11.55 2.13 2.19
N ALA A 43 11.17 1.33 3.18
CA ALA A 43 11.87 1.23 4.46
C ALA A 43 13.31 0.73 4.27
N ILE A 44 13.49 -0.35 3.49
CA ILE A 44 14.83 -0.88 3.18
C ILE A 44 15.67 0.16 2.44
N TYR A 45 15.08 0.84 1.45
CA TYR A 45 15.75 1.90 0.72
C TYR A 45 16.16 3.05 1.64
N TYR A 46 15.25 3.50 2.50
CA TYR A 46 15.49 4.58 3.45
C TYR A 46 16.63 4.26 4.42
N VAL A 47 16.59 3.08 5.05
CA VAL A 47 17.65 2.62 5.96
C VAL A 47 19.00 2.58 5.25
N ARG A 48 19.05 1.99 4.04
CA ARG A 48 20.30 1.94 3.25
C ARG A 48 20.80 3.33 2.85
N SER A 49 19.90 4.25 2.53
CA SER A 49 20.25 5.64 2.18
C SER A 49 20.83 6.37 3.38
N MET A 50 20.21 6.23 4.55
CA MET A 50 20.67 6.87 5.79
C MET A 50 21.99 6.31 6.28
N MET A 51 22.18 4.98 6.22
CA MET A 51 23.47 4.36 6.55
C MET A 51 24.60 4.85 5.64
N LYS A 52 24.33 5.07 4.35
CA LYS A 52 25.33 5.66 3.45
C LYS A 52 25.63 7.09 3.84
N LYS A 53 24.62 7.94 4.01
CA LYS A 53 24.80 9.35 4.39
C LYS A 53 25.59 9.52 5.69
N GLY A 54 25.17 8.82 6.75
CA GLY A 54 25.84 8.89 8.05
C GLY A 54 27.21 8.21 8.13
N LEU A 55 27.69 7.57 7.05
CA LEU A 55 29.07 7.06 6.94
C LEU A 55 30.02 8.08 6.27
N TYR A 56 29.47 9.09 5.60
CA TYR A 56 30.22 10.14 4.89
C TYR A 56 30.16 11.52 5.60
N ASP A 57 29.47 11.61 6.73
CA ASP A 57 29.51 12.72 7.70
C ASP A 57 30.48 12.37 8.85
#